data_AF-A0A161IXL0-F1
#
_entry.id   AF-A0A161IXL0-F1
#
_cell.length_a   1.000
_cell.length_b   1.000
_cell.length_c   1.000
_cell.angle_alpha   90.00
_cell.angle_beta   90.00
_cell.angle_gamma   90.00
#
_symmetry.space_group_name_H-M   'P 1'
#
loop_
_entity.id
_entity.type
_entity.pdbx_description
1 polymer ?
#
loop_
_entity_poly.entity_id
_entity_poly.type
_entity_poly.pdbx_seq_one_letter_code
_entity_poly.pdbx_strand_id
1 'polypeptide(L)' 'MKTKNNINPHCHVCIEEFKVGVDVVMNGTFKGIIHADCNYLPPGEIEDRGKFEAVVMRNQKWFSQFNHVIRH' A
#
# COMPACT_ATOMS: atom_id res chain seq x y z
N MET A 1 -27.07 11.19 3.88
CA MET A 1 -25.97 10.52 4.60
C MET A 1 -24.86 10.26 3.58
N LYS A 2 -23.67 10.85 3.77
CA LYS A 2 -22.54 10.67 2.85
C LYS A 2 -22.18 9.18 2.82
N THR A 3 -22.13 8.59 1.64
CA THR A 3 -21.69 7.22 1.39
C THR A 3 -20.34 7.02 2.08
N LYS A 4 -20.26 6.08 3.03
CA LYS A 4 -18.98 5.55 3.49
C LYS A 4 -18.34 4.93 2.26
N ASN A 5 -17.39 5.62 1.64
CA ASN A 5 -16.55 5.02 0.60
C ASN A 5 -15.94 3.77 1.24
N ASN A 6 -16.27 2.60 0.73
CA ASN A 6 -15.56 1.37 1.09
C ASN A 6 -14.17 1.49 0.48
N ILE A 7 -13.26 2.04 1.27
CA ILE A 7 -11.84 2.11 0.94
C ILE A 7 -11.33 0.68 1.00
N ASN A 8 -11.13 0.06 -0.17
CA ASN A 8 -10.50 -1.25 -0.29
C ASN A 8 -9.04 -1.06 -0.73
N PRO A 9 -8.07 -1.15 0.19
CA PRO A 9 -6.65 -1.06 -0.16
C PRO A 9 -6.29 -2.19 -1.10
N HIS A 10 -5.68 -1.87 -2.24
CA HIS A 10 -5.33 -2.86 -3.26
C HIS A 10 -3.94 -2.61 -3.82
N CYS A 11 -3.30 -3.67 -4.29
CA CYS A 11 -2.05 -3.57 -5.00
C CYS A 11 -2.32 -3.01 -6.39
N HIS A 12 -1.67 -1.90 -6.78
CA HIS A 12 -1.88 -1.32 -8.10
C HIS A 12 -1.26 -2.14 -9.25
N VAL A 13 -0.47 -3.17 -8.96
CA VAL A 13 0.16 -4.05 -9.95
C VAL A 13 -0.79 -5.18 -10.34
N CYS A 14 -1.24 -5.98 -9.36
CA CYS A 14 -2.15 -7.10 -9.62
C CYS A 14 -3.64 -6.75 -9.45
N ILE A 15 -3.96 -5.56 -8.93
CA ILE A 15 -5.32 -5.06 -8.65
C ILE A 15 -6.03 -5.84 -7.52
N GLU A 16 -5.37 -6.81 -6.89
CA GLU A 16 -5.92 -7.57 -5.77
C GLU A 16 -5.91 -6.75 -4.46
N GLU A 17 -6.92 -7.01 -3.62
CA GLU A 17 -7.08 -6.38 -2.31
C GLU A 17 -6.02 -6.87 -1.30
N PHE A 18 -5.49 -5.95 -0.50
CA PHE A 18 -4.58 -6.30 0.60
C PHE A 18 -5.33 -6.97 1.74
N LYS A 19 -4.91 -8.18 2.09
CA LYS A 19 -5.40 -8.91 3.27
C LYS A 19 -4.45 -8.70 4.45
N VAL A 20 -4.95 -8.86 5.68
CA VAL A 20 -4.10 -8.85 6.88
C VAL A 20 -3.08 -9.99 6.79
N GLY A 21 -1.83 -9.72 7.16
CA GLY A 21 -0.75 -10.71 7.19
C GLY A 21 -0.07 -10.98 5.84
N VAL A 22 -0.48 -10.32 4.75
CA VAL A 22 0.24 -10.39 3.47
C VAL A 22 1.51 -9.54 3.53
N ASP A 23 2.55 -10.01 2.86
CA ASP A 23 3.80 -9.26 2.72
C ASP A 23 3.67 -8.20 1.63
N VAL A 24 4.08 -6.99 1.96
CA VAL A 24 4.01 -5.82 1.10
C VAL A 24 5.30 -5.02 1.12
N VAL A 25 5.49 -4.19 0.11
CA VAL A 25 6.54 -3.19 0.04
C VAL A 25 5.95 -1.81 -0.25
N MET A 26 6.57 -0.77 0.32
CA MET A 26 6.28 0.61 -0.01
C MET A 26 7.17 1.06 -1.17
N ASN A 27 6.52 1.45 -2.25
CA ASN A 27 7.14 1.97 -3.45
C ASN A 27 7.44 3.47 -3.27
N GLY A 28 8.72 3.84 -3.18
CA GLY A 28 9.15 5.24 -3.06
C GLY A 28 8.89 6.07 -4.31
N THR A 29 8.94 5.43 -5.48
CA THR A 29 8.77 6.07 -6.80
C THR A 29 7.31 6.44 -7.07
N PHE A 30 6.39 5.48 -6.94
CA PHE A 30 4.95 5.69 -7.20
C PHE A 30 4.16 6.09 -5.96
N LYS A 31 4.81 6.10 -4.79
CA LYS A 31 4.21 6.45 -3.50
C LYS A 31 2.92 5.67 -3.22
N GLY A 32 3.02 4.33 -3.33
CA GLY A 32 1.97 3.39 -2.92
C GLY A 32 2.51 2.14 -2.25
N ILE A 33 1.60 1.25 -1.83
CA ILE A 33 1.94 -0.11 -1.38
C ILE A 33 1.69 -1.09 -2.53
N ILE A 34 2.54 -2.11 -2.66
CA ILE A 34 2.32 -3.28 -3.52
C ILE A 34 2.63 -4.57 -2.77
N HIS A 35 2.09 -5.70 -3.23
CA HIS A 35 2.49 -7.00 -2.69
C HIS A 35 3.99 -7.21 -2.90
N ALA A 36 4.64 -7.86 -1.94
CA ALA A 36 6.06 -8.19 -2.04
C ALA A 36 6.36 -9.05 -3.29
N ASP A 37 5.42 -9.94 -3.66
CA ASP A 37 5.54 -10.78 -4.86
C ASP A 37 5.31 -10.01 -6.17
N CYS A 38 4.60 -8.88 -6.09
CA CYS A 38 4.43 -7.97 -7.23
C CYS A 38 5.59 -6.96 -7.36
N ASN A 39 6.56 -7.00 -6.45
CA ASN A 39 7.63 -6.03 -6.42
C ASN A 39 8.68 -6.30 -7.51
N TYR A 40 8.71 -5.44 -8.52
CA TYR A 40 9.79 -5.37 -9.52
C TYR A 40 10.76 -4.20 -9.25
N LEU A 41 10.61 -3.50 -8.13
CA LEU A 41 11.43 -2.32 -7.81
C LEU A 41 12.83 -2.73 -7.36
N PRO A 42 13.88 -2.00 -7.76
CA PRO A 42 15.21 -2.18 -7.21
C PRO A 42 15.22 -1.84 -5.71
N PRO A 43 16.13 -2.43 -4.91
CA PRO A 43 16.16 -2.22 -3.45
C PRO A 43 16.24 -0.75 -3.00
N GLY A 44 16.86 0.12 -3.81
CA GLY A 44 16.96 1.55 -3.52
C GLY A 44 15.65 2.35 -3.68
N GLU A 45 14.61 1.74 -4.27
CA GLU A 45 13.28 2.35 -4.44
C GLU A 45 12.25 1.82 -3.43
N ILE A 46 12.66 0.93 -2.53
CA ILE A 46 11.82 0.36 -1.47
C ILE A 46 11.99 1.19 -0.20
N GLU A 47 10.94 1.89 0.21
CA GLU A 47 10.96 2.75 1.41
C GLU A 47 10.72 1.96 2.70
N ASP A 48 9.89 0.92 2.64
CA ASP A 48 9.59 0.03 3.76
C ASP A 48 9.09 -1.33 3.24
N ARG A 49 9.14 -2.37 4.06
CA ARG A 49 8.61 -3.70 3.76
C ARG A 49 8.12 -4.45 5.00
N GLY A 50 7.26 -5.43 4.77
CA GLY A 50 6.82 -6.37 5.81
C GLY A 50 5.31 -6.63 5.72
N LYS A 51 4.71 -7.02 6.84
CA LYS A 51 3.27 -7.28 6.91
C LYS A 51 2.47 -6.01 6.70
N PHE A 52 1.40 -6.10 5.90
CA PHE A 52 0.56 -4.97 5.50
C PHE A 52 0.15 -4.08 6.68
N GLU A 53 -0.43 -4.66 7.72
CA GLU A 53 -0.87 -3.93 8.91
C GLU A 53 0.29 -3.22 9.62
N ALA A 54 1.47 -3.85 9.68
CA ALA A 54 2.64 -3.27 10.33
C ALA A 54 3.21 -2.10 9.52
N VAL A 55 3.26 -2.23 8.20
CA VAL A 55 3.67 -1.16 7.27
C VAL A 55 2.72 0.03 7.35
N VAL A 56 1.40 -0.22 7.37
CA VAL A 56 0.37 0.83 7.53
C VAL A 56 0.53 1.55 8.86
N MET A 57 0.72 0.81 9.96
CA MET A 57 0.85 1.37 11.31
C MET A 57 2.12 2.22 11.47
N ARG A 58 3.26 1.82 10.88
CA ARG A 58 4.50 2.60 10.93
C ARG A 58 4.44 3.89 10.10
N ASN A 59 3.70 3.85 8.98
CA ASN A 59 3.74 4.90 7.97
C ASN A 59 2.42 5.70 7.88
N GLN A 60 1.64 5.79 8.96
CA GLN A 60 0.34 6.48 8.96
C GLN A 60 0.41 7.93 8.43
N LYS A 61 1.46 8.69 8.79
CA LYS A 61 1.67 10.05 8.29
C LYS A 61 1.86 10.08 6.77
N TRP A 62 2.57 9.10 6.23
CA TRP A 62 2.81 8.99 4.80
C TRP A 62 1.50 8.68 4.06
N PHE A 63 0.70 7.74 4.56
CA PHE A 63 -0.62 7.42 3.97
C PHE A 63 -1.61 8.58 4.02
N SER A 64 -1.56 9.42 5.06
CA SER A 64 -2.41 10.63 5.12
C SER A 64 -2.12 11.65 4.00
N GLN A 65 -0.94 11.58 3.38
CA GLN A 65 -0.51 12.49 2.31
C GLN A 65 -0.72 11.87 0.92
N PHE A 66 -0.63 10.54 0.80
CA PHE A 66 -0.73 9.81 -0.48
C PHE A 66 -2.02 8.99 -0.53
N ASN A 67 -3.14 9.68 -0.71
CA ASN A 67 -4.49 9.10 -0.83
C ASN A 67 -4.69 8.20 -2.09
N HIS A 68 -3.65 7.94 -2.88
CA HIS A 68 -3.75 7.12 -4.11
C HIS A 68 -3.93 5.62 -3.85
N VAL A 69 -3.70 5.15 -2.61
CA VAL A 69 -4.01 3.76 -2.19
C VAL A 69 -5.52 3.54 -2.09
N ILE A 70 -6.30 4.62 -2.13
CA ILE A 70 -7.74 4.63 -2.00
C ILE A 70 -8.35 4.90 -3.39
N ARG A 71 -8.96 3.88 -4.00
CA ARG A 71 -9.89 4.11 -5.10
C ARG A 71 -11.17 4.73 -4.52
N HIS A 72 -11.56 5.89 -5.04
CA HIS A 72 -12.85 6.55 -4.76
C HIS A 72 -13.99 5.92 -5.54
#